data_AF-A0A378N7M8-F1
#
_entry.id   AF-A0A378N7M8-F1
#
_cell.length_a   1.000
_cell.length_b   1.000
_cell.length_c   1.000
_cell.angle_alpha   90.00
_cell.angle_beta   90.00
_cell.angle_gamma   90.00
#
_symmetry.space_group_name_H-M   'P 1'
#
loop_
_entity.id
_entity.type
_entity.pdbx_description
1 polymer ?
#
loop_
_entity_poly.entity_id
_entity_poly.type
_entity_poly.pdbx_seq_one_letter_code
_entity_poly.pdbx_strand_id
1 'polypeptide(L)'
;MHIEDKIAWWLANGETGVSSKTMAFYLGYGIRPKIEGYPHDVSDFRRCFLLLETVPFCEIGLKKMAELGESLGCTCKRMAHIRGSLQRRGMSNKMPQNLC
;
A
#
# COMPACT_ATOMS: atom_id res chain seq x y z
N MET A 1 -1.68 0.33 -20.53
CA MET A 1 -1.36 -0.60 -19.42
C MET A 1 -2.50 -0.48 -18.43
N HIS A 2 -3.24 -1.56 -18.25
CA HIS A 2 -4.34 -1.62 -17.30
C HIS A 2 -3.79 -1.54 -15.87
N ILE A 3 -4.63 -1.12 -14.92
CA ILE A 3 -4.17 -1.03 -13.53
C ILE A 3 -3.78 -2.40 -12.99
N GLU A 4 -4.53 -3.41 -13.38
CA GLU A 4 -4.30 -4.81 -13.06
C GLU A 4 -2.92 -5.26 -13.55
N ASP A 5 -2.45 -4.78 -14.70
CA ASP A 5 -1.11 -5.10 -15.22
C ASP A 5 -0.01 -4.50 -14.34
N LYS A 6 -0.21 -3.26 -13.83
CA LYS A 6 0.75 -2.63 -12.91
C LYS A 6 0.79 -3.34 -11.56
N ILE A 7 -0.36 -3.79 -11.08
CA ILE A 7 -0.46 -4.55 -9.83
C ILE A 7 0.19 -5.92 -10.02
N ALA A 8 -0.09 -6.63 -11.12
CA ALA A 8 0.56 -7.89 -11.45
C ALA A 8 2.08 -7.74 -11.57
N TRP A 9 2.55 -6.68 -12.24
CA TRP A 9 3.97 -6.38 -12.34
C TRP A 9 4.61 -6.14 -10.96
N TRP A 10 3.96 -5.37 -10.09
CA TRP A 10 4.46 -5.12 -8.74
C TRP A 10 4.41 -6.37 -7.86
N LEU A 11 3.38 -7.20 -7.99
CA LEU A 11 3.30 -8.48 -7.28
C LEU A 11 4.44 -9.44 -7.68
N ALA A 12 4.86 -9.39 -8.96
CA ALA A 12 5.92 -10.23 -9.49
C ALA A 12 7.33 -9.69 -9.20
N ASN A 13 7.53 -8.37 -9.22
CA ASN A 13 8.87 -7.75 -9.22
C ASN A 13 9.12 -6.79 -8.05
N GLY A 14 8.07 -6.36 -7.36
CA GLY A 14 8.16 -5.40 -6.27
C GLY A 14 8.56 -6.05 -4.94
N GLU A 15 8.91 -5.20 -3.98
CA GLU A 15 9.12 -5.63 -2.61
C GLU A 15 7.77 -5.89 -1.93
N THR A 16 7.46 -7.17 -1.67
CA THR A 16 6.15 -7.59 -1.18
C THR A 16 6.21 -8.31 0.17
N GLY A 17 5.13 -8.20 0.94
CA GLY A 17 4.84 -8.92 2.17
C GLY A 17 3.34 -9.22 2.28
N VAL A 18 2.90 -9.93 3.32
CA VAL A 18 1.48 -10.31 3.48
C VAL A 18 0.57 -9.08 3.51
N SER A 19 0.94 -8.05 4.26
CA SER A 19 0.19 -6.79 4.40
C SER A 19 0.02 -6.05 3.06
N SER A 20 1.10 -5.92 2.31
CA SER A 20 1.09 -5.22 1.02
C SER A 20 0.40 -6.04 -0.08
N LYS A 21 0.50 -7.38 -0.05
CA LYS A 21 -0.28 -8.27 -0.93
C LYS A 21 -1.77 -8.19 -0.63
N THR A 22 -2.15 -8.09 0.64
CA THR A 22 -3.55 -7.87 1.06
C THR A 22 -4.13 -6.62 0.42
N MET A 23 -3.38 -5.51 0.47
CA MET A 23 -3.76 -4.26 -0.22
C MET A 23 -3.87 -4.43 -1.73
N ALA A 24 -2.88 -5.05 -2.38
CA ALA A 24 -2.87 -5.22 -3.83
C ALA A 24 -4.09 -6.03 -4.32
N PHE A 25 -4.40 -7.16 -3.68
CA PHE A 25 -5.52 -8.01 -4.07
C PHE A 25 -6.87 -7.32 -3.85
N TYR A 26 -7.05 -6.71 -2.69
CA TYR A 26 -8.33 -6.12 -2.33
C TYR A 26 -8.60 -4.82 -3.10
N LEU A 27 -7.62 -3.92 -3.21
CA LEU A 27 -7.77 -2.64 -3.90
C LEU A 27 -7.73 -2.77 -5.42
N GLY A 28 -6.95 -3.72 -5.93
CA GLY A 28 -6.77 -3.96 -7.36
C GLY A 28 -7.85 -4.80 -8.00
N TYR A 29 -8.27 -5.86 -7.31
CA TYR A 29 -9.14 -6.89 -7.89
C TYR A 29 -10.44 -7.07 -7.09
N GLY A 30 -10.61 -6.39 -5.96
CA GLY A 30 -11.77 -6.61 -5.07
C GLY A 30 -11.72 -7.97 -4.36
N ILE A 31 -10.57 -8.64 -4.34
CA ILE A 31 -10.42 -10.00 -3.79
C ILE A 31 -9.87 -9.91 -2.37
N ARG A 32 -10.57 -10.53 -1.41
CA ARG A 32 -10.04 -10.77 -0.06
C ARG A 32 -9.19 -12.05 -0.07
N PRO A 33 -7.85 -11.96 0.10
CA PRO A 33 -7.00 -13.13 0.06
C PRO A 33 -7.21 -14.01 1.30
N LYS A 34 -6.98 -15.33 1.15
CA LYS A 34 -7.08 -16.30 2.24
C LYS A 34 -6.09 -16.00 3.38
N ILE A 35 -4.88 -15.57 3.03
CA ILE A 35 -3.88 -15.10 3.98
C ILE A 35 -3.87 -13.58 3.88
N GLU A 36 -4.44 -12.95 4.90
CA GLU A 36 -4.48 -11.49 5.04
C GLU A 36 -3.61 -11.03 6.20
N GLY A 37 -3.18 -9.79 6.15
CA GLY A 37 -2.43 -9.17 7.23
C GLY A 37 -2.41 -7.66 7.12
N TYR A 38 -1.97 -7.02 8.18
CA TYR A 38 -1.75 -5.58 8.25
C TYR A 38 -0.30 -5.29 8.64
N PRO A 39 0.20 -4.06 8.44
CA PRO A 39 1.56 -3.76 8.85
C PRO A 39 1.78 -3.87 10.36
N HIS A 40 2.71 -4.74 10.77
CA HIS A 40 3.09 -4.92 12.17
C HIS A 40 4.33 -4.11 12.54
N ASP A 41 5.17 -3.78 11.56
CA ASP A 41 6.40 -3.03 11.74
C ASP A 41 6.62 -1.98 10.62
N VAL A 42 7.76 -1.28 10.72
CA VAL A 42 8.15 -0.25 9.76
C VAL A 42 8.44 -0.83 8.36
N SER A 43 8.94 -2.06 8.29
CA SER A 43 9.26 -2.74 7.03
C SER A 43 7.98 -3.14 6.28
N ASP A 44 6.98 -3.66 6.97
CA ASP A 44 5.65 -3.89 6.42
C ASP A 44 5.03 -2.60 5.91
N PHE A 45 5.10 -1.53 6.71
CA PHE A 45 4.56 -0.23 6.35
C PHE A 45 5.22 0.30 5.08
N ARG A 46 6.55 0.18 4.96
CA ARG A 46 7.31 0.57 3.77
C ARG A 46 6.86 -0.21 2.53
N ARG A 47 6.64 -1.52 2.62
CA ARG A 47 6.17 -2.34 1.47
C ARG A 47 4.78 -1.91 1.00
N CYS A 48 3.86 -1.66 1.92
CA CYS A 48 2.54 -1.10 1.60
C CYS A 48 2.64 0.29 0.97
N PHE A 49 3.58 1.13 1.42
CA PHE A 49 3.82 2.44 0.84
C PHE A 49 4.38 2.33 -0.59
N LEU A 50 5.34 1.44 -0.83
CA LEU A 50 5.92 1.19 -2.16
C LEU A 50 4.88 0.70 -3.18
N LEU A 51 3.89 -0.08 -2.75
CA LEU A 51 2.73 -0.42 -3.60
C LEU A 51 2.02 0.85 -4.08
N LEU A 52 1.72 1.79 -3.19
CA LEU A 52 1.00 3.03 -3.53
C LEU A 52 1.85 3.98 -4.39
N GLU A 53 3.18 3.96 -4.24
CA GLU A 53 4.09 4.69 -5.14
C GLU A 53 4.07 4.08 -6.55
N THR A 54 4.07 2.75 -6.64
CA THR A 54 4.08 2.02 -7.92
C THR A 54 2.73 2.06 -8.62
N VAL A 55 1.65 1.98 -7.84
CA VAL A 55 0.25 1.93 -8.30
C VAL A 55 -0.58 2.98 -7.56
N PRO A 56 -0.46 4.28 -7.91
CA PRO A 56 -1.14 5.36 -7.20
C PRO A 56 -2.66 5.24 -7.16
N PHE A 57 -3.27 4.54 -8.12
CA PHE A 57 -4.73 4.36 -8.13
C PHE A 57 -5.25 3.57 -6.91
N CYS A 58 -4.45 2.67 -6.32
CA CYS A 58 -4.83 1.99 -5.09
C CYS A 58 -5.13 2.98 -3.95
N GLU A 59 -4.60 4.20 -4.01
CA GLU A 59 -4.86 5.27 -3.04
C GLU A 59 -6.35 5.63 -2.94
N ILE A 60 -7.08 5.62 -4.07
CA ILE A 60 -8.50 5.96 -4.15
C ILE A 60 -9.34 4.98 -3.29
N GLY A 61 -8.91 3.73 -3.24
CA GLY A 61 -9.59 2.67 -2.50
C GLY A 61 -9.16 2.53 -1.04
N LEU A 62 -8.17 3.29 -0.55
CA LEU A 62 -7.63 3.11 0.82
C LEU A 62 -8.69 3.19 1.92
N LYS A 63 -9.76 3.97 1.73
CA LYS A 63 -10.87 4.04 2.68
C LYS A 63 -11.61 2.70 2.83
N LYS A 64 -11.68 1.91 1.75
CA LYS A 64 -12.31 0.58 1.75
C LYS A 64 -11.53 -0.45 2.57
N MET A 65 -10.23 -0.21 2.83
CA MET A 65 -9.43 -1.13 3.64
C MET A 65 -9.92 -1.28 5.08
N ALA A 66 -10.74 -0.33 5.58
CA ALA A 66 -11.40 -0.45 6.88
C ALA A 66 -12.39 -1.62 6.94
N GLU A 67 -12.88 -2.11 5.79
CA GLU A 67 -13.78 -3.27 5.71
C GLU A 67 -13.08 -4.59 6.06
N LEU A 68 -11.74 -4.64 5.96
CA LEU A 68 -10.93 -5.82 6.30
C LEU A 68 -10.48 -5.83 7.77
N GLY A 69 -10.64 -4.73 8.49
CA GLY A 69 -10.32 -4.64 9.92
C GLY A 69 -9.78 -3.27 10.35
N GLU A 70 -9.92 -2.99 11.65
CA GLU A 70 -9.54 -1.70 12.25
C GLU A 70 -8.06 -1.36 12.06
N SER A 71 -7.15 -2.31 12.30
CA SER A 71 -5.69 -2.09 12.17
C SER A 71 -5.28 -1.74 10.74
N LEU A 72 -5.90 -2.37 9.74
CA LEU A 72 -5.65 -2.11 8.33
C LEU A 72 -6.19 -0.72 7.92
N GLY A 73 -7.39 -0.38 8.37
CA GLY A 73 -7.99 0.94 8.17
C GLY A 73 -7.17 2.07 8.80
N CYS A 74 -6.72 1.91 10.05
CA CYS A 74 -5.87 2.89 10.74
C CYS A 74 -4.54 3.11 10.02
N THR A 75 -3.93 2.03 9.52
CA THR A 75 -2.67 2.10 8.79
C THR A 75 -2.84 2.84 7.45
N CYS A 76 -3.93 2.59 6.73
CA CYS A 76 -4.23 3.26 5.46
C CYS A 76 -4.50 4.77 5.63
N LYS A 77 -5.18 5.18 6.72
CA LYS A 77 -5.36 6.60 7.06
C LYS A 77 -4.02 7.30 7.28
N ARG A 78 -3.09 6.65 8.00
CA ARG A 78 -1.74 7.18 8.25
C ARG A 78 -0.93 7.29 6.95
N MET A 79 -1.02 6.32 6.05
CA MET A 79 -0.37 6.37 4.74
C MET A 79 -0.84 7.56 3.89
N ALA A 80 -2.16 7.77 3.79
CA ALA A 80 -2.73 8.90 3.06
C ALA A 80 -2.26 10.26 3.62
N HIS A 81 -2.20 10.38 4.96
CA HIS A 81 -1.70 11.59 5.62
C HIS A 81 -0.21 11.85 5.35
N ILE A 82 0.63 10.81 5.40
CA ILE A 82 2.08 10.93 5.13
C ILE A 82 2.30 11.34 3.67
N ARG A 83 1.62 10.70 2.70
CA ARG A 83 1.74 11.06 1.27
C ARG A 83 1.33 12.50 1.00
N GLY A 84 0.16 12.92 1.50
CA GLY A 84 -0.27 14.32 1.37
C GLY A 84 0.72 15.32 1.99
N SER A 85 1.45 14.90 3.02
CA SER A 85 2.52 15.72 3.63
C SER A 85 3.80 15.73 2.80
N LEU A 86 4.19 14.61 2.20
CA LEU A 86 5.36 14.52 1.30
C LEU A 86 5.15 15.30 0.00
N GLN A 87 3.95 15.23 -0.56
CA GLN A 87 3.61 15.91 -1.81
C GLN A 87 3.58 17.43 -1.63
N ARG A 88 3.06 17.93 -0.49
CA ARG A 88 3.16 19.35 -0.11
C ARG A 88 4.59 19.85 0.08
N ARG A 89 5.52 18.96 0.40
CA ARG A 89 6.95 19.28 0.58
C ARG A 89 7.76 19.13 -0.71
N GLY A 90 7.14 18.81 -1.84
CA GLY A 90 7.84 18.56 -3.11
C GLY A 90 8.73 17.31 -3.09
N MET A 91 8.59 16.43 -2.09
CA MET A 91 9.41 15.23 -1.92
C MET A 91 8.78 14.02 -2.64
N SER A 92 8.46 14.17 -3.93
CA SER A 92 7.75 13.14 -4.71
C SER A 92 8.58 11.88 -5.00
N ASN A 93 9.83 11.79 -4.54
CA ASN A 93 10.68 10.63 -4.74
C ASN A 93 11.46 10.35 -3.46
N LYS A 94 11.23 9.15 -2.89
CA LYS A 94 11.97 8.45 -1.82
C LYS A 94 11.39 8.60 -0.41
N MET A 95 10.68 7.55 0.01
CA MET A 95 10.69 7.14 1.43
C MET A 95 12.15 6.78 1.78
N PRO A 96 12.75 7.36 2.83
CA PRO A 96 14.14 7.07 3.18
C PRO A 96 14.29 5.58 3.49
N GLN A 97 15.24 4.91 2.85
CA GLN A 97 15.52 3.48 3.00
C GLN A 97 16.17 3.14 4.36
N ASN A 98 16.28 4.11 5.27
CA ASN A 98 17.19 4.06 6.42
C ASN A 98 16.43 4.11 7.76
N LEU A 99 15.24 3.51 7.84
CA LEU A 99 14.57 3.25 9.11
C LEU A 99 14.69 1.75 9.40
N CYS A 100 15.89 1.38 9.87
CA CYS A 100 16.12 0.14 10.60
C CYS A 100 15.76 0.37 12.08
#